data_AF-A0A0F5FY31-F1
#
_entry.id   AF-A0A0F5FY31-F1
#
_cell.length_a   1.000
_cell.length_b   1.000
_cell.length_c   1.000
_cell.angle_alpha   90.00
_cell.angle_beta   90.00
_cell.angle_gamma   90.00
#
_symmetry.space_group_name_H-M   'P 1'
#
loop_
_entity.id
_entity.type
_entity.pdbx_description
1 polymer ?
#
loop_
_entity_poly.entity_id
_entity_poly.type
_entity_poly.pdbx_seq_one_letter_code
_entity_poly.pdbx_strand_id
1 'polypeptide(L)'
;MTFAWYGHLKFPHMALWVAVLVSWGIAFVEYWLAVPANRIGYGTYSGAELKTIQEVISLSVFAFFAVFYLGEKFTLNHGIGFGLIALGAFFVFKGPLK
;
A
#
# COMPACT_ATOMS: atom_id res chain seq x y z
N MET A 1 -0.07 -3.59 4.85
CA MET A 1 0.09 -2.33 5.61
C MET A 1 -1.22 -1.58 5.79
N THR A 2 -2.15 -1.62 4.83
CA THR A 2 -3.43 -0.87 4.87
C THR A 2 -4.20 -1.02 6.18
N PHE A 3 -4.40 -2.25 6.68
CA PHE A 3 -5.12 -2.46 7.94
C PHE A 3 -4.36 -1.95 9.15
N ALA A 4 -3.05 -2.17 9.22
CA ALA A 4 -2.22 -1.65 10.30
C ALA A 4 -2.25 -0.12 10.36
N TRP A 5 -2.33 0.56 9.22
CA TRP A 5 -2.25 2.02 9.16
C TRP A 5 -3.60 2.72 9.25
N TYR A 6 -4.67 2.11 8.71
CA TYR A 6 -5.97 2.78 8.55
C TYR A 6 -7.13 2.00 9.18
N GLY A 7 -6.94 0.74 9.57
CA GLY A 7 -7.99 -0.10 10.16
C GLY A 7 -8.63 0.51 11.41
N HIS A 8 -7.81 1.10 12.28
CA HIS A 8 -8.28 1.72 13.52
C HIS A 8 -9.10 3.01 13.29
N LEU A 9 -9.08 3.61 12.09
CA LEU A 9 -9.86 4.81 11.79
C LEU A 9 -11.38 4.56 11.86
N LYS A 10 -11.80 3.31 11.69
CA LYS A 10 -13.20 2.90 11.91
C LYS A 10 -13.62 2.93 13.39
N PHE A 11 -12.67 3.00 14.30
CA PHE A 11 -12.86 3.01 15.75
C PHE A 11 -12.25 4.27 16.37
N PRO A 12 -12.78 5.48 16.07
CA PRO A 12 -12.18 6.75 16.48
C PRO A 12 -12.14 6.96 18.00
N HIS A 13 -12.98 6.24 18.75
CA HIS A 13 -13.04 6.29 20.22
C HIS A 13 -12.07 5.30 20.91
N MET A 14 -11.34 4.49 20.14
CA MET A 14 -10.34 3.57 20.68
C MET A 14 -9.20 4.38 21.31
N ALA A 15 -8.74 3.97 22.50
CA ALA A 15 -7.59 4.59 23.13
C ALA A 15 -6.36 4.48 22.21
N LEU A 16 -5.62 5.58 22.05
CA LEU A 16 -4.52 5.66 21.07
C LEU A 16 -3.47 4.57 21.27
N TRP A 17 -3.13 4.25 22.52
CA TRP A 17 -2.15 3.20 22.82
C TRP A 17 -2.63 1.82 22.36
N VAL A 18 -3.94 1.53 22.45
CA VAL A 18 -4.52 0.28 21.94
C VAL A 18 -4.42 0.23 20.42
N ALA A 19 -4.79 1.32 19.74
CA ALA A 19 -4.68 1.41 18.28
C ALA A 19 -3.24 1.14 17.83
N VAL A 20 -2.25 1.78 18.47
CA VAL A 20 -0.82 1.58 18.16
C VAL A 20 -0.38 0.14 18.37
N LEU A 21 -0.72 -0.48 19.50
CA LEU A 21 -0.30 -1.85 19.81
C LEU A 21 -0.94 -2.87 18.85
N VAL A 22 -2.22 -2.71 18.52
CA VAL A 22 -2.90 -3.57 17.53
C VAL A 22 -2.30 -3.37 16.15
N SER A 23 -2.05 -2.13 15.74
CA SER A 23 -1.38 -1.82 14.47
C SER A 23 0.00 -2.45 14.37
N TRP A 24 0.79 -2.44 15.43
CA TRP A 24 2.09 -3.12 15.50
C TRP A 24 1.95 -4.64 15.38
N GLY A 25 0.97 -5.24 16.06
CA GLY A 25 0.69 -6.68 15.96
C GLY A 25 0.35 -7.11 14.52
N ILE A 26 -0.45 -6.30 13.80
CA ILE A 26 -0.77 -6.56 12.39
C ILE A 26 0.49 -6.39 11.52
N ALA A 27 1.20 -5.26 11.65
CA ALA A 27 2.39 -4.97 10.86
C ALA A 27 3.49 -6.03 11.04
N PHE A 28 3.63 -6.60 12.25
CA PHE A 28 4.56 -7.69 12.51
C PHE A 28 4.32 -8.88 11.57
N VAL A 29 3.07 -9.36 11.46
CA VAL A 29 2.72 -10.48 10.57
C VAL A 29 2.91 -10.10 9.10
N GLU A 30 2.54 -8.88 8.72
CA GLU A 30 2.72 -8.42 7.34
C GLU A 30 4.20 -8.36 6.94
N TYR A 31 5.11 -8.07 7.86
CA TYR A 31 6.55 -8.10 7.61
C TYR A 31 7.10 -9.50 7.33
N TRP A 32 6.55 -10.53 7.95
CA TRP A 32 6.92 -11.92 7.65
C TRP A 32 6.61 -12.32 6.21
N LEU A 33 5.68 -11.63 5.55
CA LEU A 33 5.40 -11.83 4.13
C LEU A 33 6.22 -10.88 3.24
N ALA A 34 6.27 -9.60 3.61
CA ALA A 34 6.90 -8.57 2.82
C ALA A 34 8.43 -8.74 2.72
N VAL A 35 9.11 -9.10 3.81
CA VAL A 35 10.58 -9.21 3.83
C VAL A 35 11.06 -10.37 2.96
N PRO A 36 10.53 -11.60 3.08
CA PRO A 36 10.93 -12.69 2.20
C PRO A 36 10.58 -12.44 0.73
N ALA A 37 9.39 -11.88 0.44
CA ALA A 37 8.99 -11.57 -0.93
C ALA A 37 9.97 -10.60 -1.61
N ASN A 38 10.37 -9.52 -0.91
CA ASN A 38 11.37 -8.59 -1.43
C ASN A 38 12.74 -9.26 -1.60
N ARG A 39 13.17 -10.13 -0.66
CA ARG A 39 14.44 -10.83 -0.81
C ARG A 39 14.46 -11.81 -1.97
N ILE A 40 13.37 -12.53 -2.21
CA ILE A 40 13.24 -13.47 -3.33
C ILE A 40 13.19 -12.70 -4.66
N GLY A 41 12.47 -11.57 -4.73
CA GLY A 41 12.38 -10.76 -5.93
C GLY A 41 13.66 -9.96 -6.25
N TYR A 42 14.48 -9.65 -5.24
CA TYR A 42 15.71 -8.90 -5.40
C TYR A 42 16.75 -9.72 -6.17
N GLY A 43 17.14 -9.21 -7.34
CA GLY A 43 18.01 -9.89 -8.30
C GLY A 43 17.31 -10.14 -9.64
N THR A 44 15.99 -10.37 -9.63
CA THR A 44 15.16 -10.30 -10.84
C THR A 44 14.70 -8.88 -11.11
N TYR A 45 14.32 -8.16 -10.04
CA TYR A 45 13.94 -6.76 -10.08
C TYR A 45 14.96 -5.92 -9.31
N SER A 46 15.10 -4.66 -9.73
CA SER A 46 15.82 -3.64 -8.98
C SER A 46 15.04 -3.22 -7.73
N GLY A 47 15.73 -2.59 -6.77
CA GLY A 47 15.08 -2.06 -5.56
C GLY A 47 13.97 -1.04 -5.89
N ALA A 48 14.14 -0.24 -6.95
CA ALA A 48 13.14 0.71 -7.41
C ALA A 48 11.89 -0.01 -7.93
N GLU A 49 12.06 -1.02 -8.78
CA GLU A 49 10.94 -1.81 -9.31
C GLU A 49 10.18 -2.53 -8.20
N LEU A 50 10.87 -3.21 -7.27
CA LEU A 50 10.23 -3.87 -6.12
C LEU A 50 9.40 -2.91 -5.29
N LYS A 51 9.94 -1.72 -5.01
CA LYS A 51 9.22 -0.68 -4.27
C LYS A 51 7.99 -0.21 -5.06
N THR A 52 8.12 -0.03 -6.37
CA THR A 52 6.99 0.34 -7.24
C THR A 52 5.90 -0.73 -7.26
N ILE A 53 6.25 -2.03 -7.34
CA ILE A 53 5.26 -3.12 -7.23
C ILE A 53 4.50 -2.97 -5.91
N GLN A 54 5.22 -2.76 -4.81
CA GLN A 54 4.61 -2.63 -3.50
C GLN A 54 3.66 -1.43 -3.41
N GLU A 55 4.02 -0.27 -3.98
CA GLU A 55 3.14 0.91 -4.01
C GLU A 55 1.89 0.68 -4.85
N VAL A 56 2.02 0.05 -6.03
CA VAL A 56 0.87 -0.29 -6.88
C VAL A 56 -0.08 -1.25 -6.17
N ILE A 57 0.44 -2.29 -5.51
CA ILE A 57 -0.37 -3.21 -4.69
C ILE A 57 -1.02 -2.45 -3.53
N SER A 58 -0.25 -1.64 -2.80
CA SER A 58 -0.74 -0.88 -1.65
C SER A 58 -1.89 0.04 -2.00
N LEU A 59 -1.76 0.81 -3.09
CA LEU A 59 -2.80 1.73 -3.56
C LEU A 59 -4.03 0.99 -4.07
N SER A 60 -3.84 -0.13 -4.78
CA SER A 60 -4.95 -0.95 -5.26
C SER A 60 -5.76 -1.50 -4.07
N VAL A 61 -5.08 -2.09 -3.08
CA VAL A 61 -5.72 -2.59 -1.86
C VAL A 61 -6.34 -1.45 -1.06
N PHE A 62 -5.67 -0.30 -0.95
CA PHE A 62 -6.21 0.88 -0.28
C PHE A 62 -7.48 1.40 -0.94
N ALA A 63 -7.56 1.41 -2.28
CA ALA A 63 -8.76 1.83 -3.00
C ALA A 63 -9.98 0.99 -2.61
N PHE A 64 -9.83 -0.33 -2.61
CA PHE A 64 -10.88 -1.25 -2.15
C PHE A 64 -11.19 -1.07 -0.67
N PHE A 65 -10.15 -0.91 0.16
CA PHE A 65 -10.31 -0.68 1.59
C PHE A 65 -11.09 0.61 1.90
N ALA A 66 -10.78 1.73 1.24
CA ALA A 66 -11.47 3.00 1.43
C ALA A 66 -12.97 2.87 1.11
N VAL A 67 -13.30 2.22 0.00
CA VAL A 67 -14.70 2.02 -0.42
C VAL A 67 -15.45 1.06 0.50
N PHE A 68 -14.89 -0.12 0.77
CA PHE A 68 -15.62 -1.19 1.47
C PHE A 68 -15.50 -1.12 3.00
N TYR A 69 -14.36 -0.66 3.53
CA TYR A 69 -14.13 -0.63 4.98
C TYR A 69 -14.47 0.73 5.60
N LEU A 70 -14.01 1.83 5.00
CA LEU A 70 -14.27 3.19 5.46
C LEU A 70 -15.58 3.79 4.92
N GLY A 71 -16.13 3.24 3.83
CA GLY A 71 -17.36 3.75 3.21
C GLY A 71 -17.15 5.03 2.41
N GLU A 72 -15.91 5.33 2.01
CA GLU A 72 -15.58 6.52 1.25
C GLU A 72 -16.02 6.39 -0.22
N LYS A 73 -16.46 7.50 -0.82
CA LYS A 73 -16.84 7.50 -2.24
C LYS A 73 -15.62 7.70 -3.12
N PHE A 74 -15.44 6.80 -4.07
CA PHE A 74 -14.41 6.94 -5.09
C PHE A 74 -14.78 8.06 -6.07
N THR A 75 -14.06 9.17 -6.03
CA THR A 75 -14.29 10.32 -6.92
C THR A 75 -13.44 10.26 -8.19
N LEU A 76 -13.82 11.01 -9.21
CA LEU A 76 -13.05 11.11 -10.46
C LEU A 76 -11.60 11.59 -10.21
N ASN A 77 -11.39 12.47 -9.24
CA ASN A 77 -10.06 12.94 -8.87
C ASN A 77 -9.16 11.81 -8.36
N HIS A 78 -9.71 10.84 -7.62
CA HIS A 78 -8.97 9.65 -7.19
C HIS A 78 -8.58 8.79 -8.39
N GLY A 79 -9.49 8.62 -9.37
CA GLY A 79 -9.19 7.90 -10.61
C GLY A 79 -8.07 8.56 -11.42
N ILE A 80 -8.11 9.89 -11.57
CA ILE A 80 -7.04 10.65 -12.25
C ILE A 80 -5.71 10.50 -11.49
N GLY A 81 -5.74 10.69 -10.17
CA GLY A 81 -4.54 10.54 -9.33
C GLY A 81 -3.92 9.15 -9.44
N PHE A 82 -4.73 8.09 -9.35
CA PHE A 82 -4.25 6.72 -9.50
C PHE A 82 -3.75 6.43 -10.92
N GLY A 83 -4.37 7.01 -11.95
CA GLY A 83 -3.88 6.93 -13.32
C GLY A 83 -2.48 7.54 -13.49
N LEU A 84 -2.22 8.69 -12.86
CA LEU A 84 -0.89 9.31 -12.85
C LEU A 84 0.15 8.47 -12.11
N ILE A 85 -0.24 7.82 -11.01
CA ILE A 85 0.66 6.91 -10.29
C ILE A 85 0.97 5.67 -11.13
N ALA A 86 -0.02 5.10 -11.82
CA ALA A 86 0.17 3.98 -12.73
C ALA A 86 1.10 4.36 -13.91
N LEU A 87 0.97 5.57 -14.44
CA LEU A 87 1.88 6.11 -15.45
C LEU A 87 3.31 6.23 -14.90
N GLY A 88 3.47 6.72 -13.66
CA GLY A 88 4.77 6.76 -12.98
C GLY A 88 5.38 5.36 -12.84
N ALA A 89 4.58 4.37 -12.44
CA ALA A 89 5.02 2.99 -12.36
C ALA A 89 5.52 2.45 -13.71
N PHE A 90 4.80 2.74 -14.81
CA PHE A 90 5.22 2.36 -16.16
C PHE A 90 6.62 2.90 -16.50
N PHE A 91 6.93 4.15 -16.16
CA PHE A 91 8.26 4.71 -16.41
C PHE A 91 9.36 4.05 -15.56
N VAL A 92 9.07 3.63 -14.33
CA VAL A 92 10.04 2.89 -13.49
C VAL A 92 10.41 1.56 -14.16
N PHE A 93 9.45 0.85 -14.76
CA PHE A 93 9.69 -0.43 -15.44
C PHE A 93 10.23 -0.29 -16.88
N LYS A 94 9.97 0.83 -17.55
CA LYS A 94 10.41 1.05 -18.94
C LYS A 94 11.94 1.21 -19.06
N GLY A 95 12.62 1.62 -17.99
CA GLY A 95 14.04 1.95 -18.01
C GLY A 95 14.33 3.37 -18.52
N PRO A 96 15.60 3.72 -18.78
CA PRO A 96 16.00 5.09 -19.13
C PRO A 96 15.30 5.58 -20.40
N LEU A 97 14.77 6.80 -20.36
CA LEU A 97 14.24 7.45 -21.55
C LEU A 97 15.40 7.76 -22.50
N LYS A 98 15.27 7.28 -23.74
CA LYS A 98 16.18 7.63 -24.84
C LYS A 98 15.76 8.95 -25.46
#